data_AF-A0A3D2J293-F1
#
_entry.id   AF-A0A3D2J293-F1
#
_cell.length_a   1.000
_cell.length_b   1.000
_cell.length_c   1.000
_cell.angle_alpha   90.00
_cell.angle_beta   90.00
_cell.angle_gamma   90.00
#
_symmetry.space_group_name_H-M   'P 1'
#
loop_
_entity.id
_entity.type
_entity.pdbx_description
1 polymer ?
#
loop_
_entity_poly.entity_id
_entity_poly.type
_entity_poly.pdbx_seq_one_letter_code
_entity_poly.pdbx_strand_id
1 'polypeptide(L)' 'MLKQGKDLSKLYNVIEKIANGEELDAKYQNHRLNDNKMYRDCEECHITPDWLLIYKVHDNNLILLLFATGSHSDLFK' A
#
# COMPACT_ATOMS: atom_id res chain seq x y z
N MET A 1 -5.54 -17.22 -6.25
CA MET A 1 -6.59 -16.48 -5.54
C MET A 1 -6.61 -15.05 -6.09
N LEU A 2 -7.43 -14.79 -7.11
CA LEU A 2 -7.73 -13.45 -7.66
C LEU A 2 -9.22 -13.20 -7.42
N LYS A 3 -9.61 -12.93 -6.17
CA LYS A 3 -11.03 -13.01 -5.75
C LYS A 3 -11.84 -11.72 -5.93
N GLN A 4 -11.23 -10.59 -6.31
CA GLN A 4 -11.95 -9.29 -6.40
C GLN A 4 -11.99 -8.66 -7.81
N GLY A 5 -11.42 -9.29 -8.85
CA GLY A 5 -11.43 -8.73 -10.22
C GLY A 5 -10.73 -7.37 -10.36
N LYS A 6 -9.90 -6.98 -9.38
CA LYS A 6 -9.18 -5.71 -9.37
C LYS A 6 -8.08 -5.70 -10.43
N ASP A 7 -7.90 -4.55 -11.07
CA ASP A 7 -6.87 -4.34 -12.09
C ASP A 7 -5.48 -4.27 -11.45
N LEU A 8 -4.74 -5.37 -11.54
CA LEU A 8 -3.39 -5.48 -10.99
C LEU A 8 -2.38 -4.54 -11.63
N SER A 9 -2.63 -4.04 -12.85
CA SER A 9 -1.71 -3.11 -13.50
C SER A 9 -1.54 -1.82 -12.68
N LYS A 10 -2.61 -1.37 -12.01
CA LYS A 10 -2.59 -0.20 -11.12
C LYS A 10 -1.72 -0.43 -9.90
N LEU A 11 -1.80 -1.62 -9.30
CA LEU A 11 -0.97 -1.99 -8.17
C LEU A 11 0.50 -2.06 -8.59
N TYR A 12 0.80 -2.73 -9.70
CA TYR A 12 2.18 -2.86 -10.18
C TYR A 12 2.81 -1.51 -10.51
N ASN A 13 2.07 -0.60 -11.14
CA ASN A 13 2.57 0.75 -11.42
C ASN A 13 2.98 1.49 -10.15
N VAL A 14 2.17 1.41 -9.09
CA VAL A 14 2.49 2.04 -7.80
C VAL A 14 3.71 1.38 -7.14
N ILE A 15 3.77 0.04 -7.16
CA ILE A 15 4.93 -0.70 -6.62
C ILE A 15 6.22 -0.31 -7.33
N GLU A 16 6.19 -0.20 -8.66
CA GLU A 16 7.35 0.19 -9.47
C GLU A 16 7.84 1.60 -9.10
N LYS A 17 6.92 2.58 -9.00
CA LYS A 17 7.26 3.94 -8.54
C LYS A 17 7.91 3.93 -7.16
N ILE A 18 7.32 3.21 -6.20
CA ILE A 18 7.88 3.09 -4.84
C ILE A 18 9.27 2.44 -4.88
N ALA A 19 9.44 1.37 -5.65
CA ALA A 19 10.71 0.64 -5.76
C ALA A 19 11.83 1.51 -6.35
N ASN A 20 11.48 2.42 -7.27
CA ASN A 20 12.40 3.38 -7.85
C ASN A 20 12.63 4.62 -6.97
N GLY A 21 11.94 4.75 -5.84
CA GLY A 21 12.00 5.93 -4.97
C GLY A 21 11.34 7.18 -5.58
N GLU A 22 10.43 6.99 -6.53
CA GLU A 22 9.68 8.08 -7.16
C GLU A 22 8.59 8.62 -6.22
N GLU A 23 8.29 9.91 -6.34
CA GLU A 23 7.14 10.50 -5.64
C GLU A 23 5.83 9.97 -6.23
N LEU A 24 4.91 9.58 -5.33
CA LEU A 24 3.57 9.15 -5.70
C LEU A 24 2.65 10.35 -5.90
N ASP A 25 1.81 10.29 -6.94
CA ASP A 25 0.76 11.28 -7.16
C ASP A 25 -0.14 11.41 -5.91
N ALA A 26 -0.58 12.64 -5.58
CA ALA A 26 -1.43 12.90 -4.42
C ALA A 26 -2.74 12.07 -4.38
N LYS A 27 -3.23 11.60 -5.54
CA LYS A 27 -4.40 10.73 -5.64
C LYS A 27 -4.26 9.41 -4.88
N TYR A 28 -3.02 8.95 -4.67
CA TYR A 28 -2.72 7.73 -3.94
C TYR A 28 -2.76 7.92 -2.42
N GLN A 29 -2.96 9.16 -1.94
CA GLN A 29 -3.09 9.48 -0.50
C GLN A 29 -2.05 8.79 0.38
N ASN A 30 -0.80 8.72 -0.09
CA ASN A 30 0.24 7.99 0.60
C ASN A 30 0.61 8.72 1.90
N HIS A 31 0.54 8.02 3.03
CA HIS A 31 0.81 8.61 4.33
C HIS A 31 1.33 7.59 5.35
N ARG A 32 2.05 8.09 6.36
CA ARG A 32 2.48 7.30 7.51
C ARG A 32 1.27 6.70 8.22
N LEU A 33 1.28 5.38 8.36
CA LEU A 33 0.27 4.68 9.13
C LEU A 33 0.49 4.99 10.62
N ASN A 34 -0.37 5.83 11.20
CA ASN A 34 -0.29 6.21 12.61
C ASN A 34 -1.12 5.24 13.47
N ASP A 35 -0.65 4.98 14.70
CA ASP A 35 -1.39 4.25 15.74
C ASP A 35 -1.75 2.77 15.44
N ASN A 36 -0.92 2.05 14.66
CA ASN A 36 -1.06 0.61 14.48
C ASN A 36 0.09 -0.18 15.15
N LYS A 37 -0.25 -1.02 16.14
CA LYS A 37 0.73 -1.83 16.89
C LYS A 37 1.42 -2.89 16.02
N MET A 38 0.75 -3.36 14.98
CA MET A 38 1.20 -4.42 14.07
C MET A 38 2.04 -3.88 12.91
N TYR A 39 1.71 -2.68 12.42
CA TYR A 39 2.34 -2.05 11.24
C TYR A 39 3.10 -0.77 11.59
N ARG A 40 3.98 -0.86 12.59
CA ARG A 40 4.80 0.28 13.02
C ARG A 40 5.74 0.73 11.90
N ASP A 41 5.84 2.05 11.72
CA ASP A 41 6.67 2.70 10.70
C ASP A 41 6.40 2.23 9.27
N CYS A 42 5.16 1.83 8.99
CA CYS A 42 4.70 1.53 7.64
C CYS A 42 4.00 2.75 7.04
N GLU A 43 3.97 2.80 5.72
CA GLU A 43 3.19 3.75 4.92
C GLU A 43 1.91 3.05 4.44
N GLU A 44 0.81 3.80 4.36
CA GLU A 44 -0.46 3.40 3.76
C GLU A 44 -0.69 4.17 2.45
N CYS A 45 -0.83 3.43 1.36
CA CYS A 45 -1.07 3.96 0.02
C CYS A 45 -2.39 3.44 -0.55
N HIS A 46 -3.24 4.34 -1.00
CA HIS A 46 -4.54 4.05 -1.60
C HIS A 46 -4.38 3.85 -3.11
N ILE A 47 -4.36 2.60 -3.59
CA ILE A 47 -4.35 2.29 -5.04
C ILE A 47 -5.68 2.71 -5.69
N THR A 48 -6.77 2.46 -4.97
CA THR A 48 -8.12 2.98 -5.20
C THR A 48 -8.79 3.18 -3.83
N PRO A 49 -9.93 3.89 -3.69
CA PRO A 49 -10.55 4.16 -2.39
C PRO A 49 -10.74 2.91 -1.49
N ASP A 50 -11.10 1.76 -2.06
CA ASP A 50 -11.26 0.48 -1.33
C ASP A 50 -10.12 -0.52 -1.59
N TRP A 51 -8.91 -0.02 -1.89
CA TRP A 51 -7.73 -0.85 -2.11
C TRP A 51 -6.46 -0.19 -1.60
N LEU A 52 -6.02 -0.68 -0.44
CA LEU A 52 -4.83 -0.19 0.24
C LEU A 52 -3.62 -1.09 -0.03
N LEU A 53 -2.46 -0.46 -0.04
CA LEU A 53 -1.14 -1.06 0.01
C LEU A 53 -0.44 -0.54 1.26
N ILE A 54 -0.08 -1.45 2.18
CA ILE A 54 0.79 -1.13 3.32
C ILE A 54 2.20 -1.56 2.94
N TYR A 55 3.20 -0.71 3.15
CA TYR A 55 4.58 -1.04 2.80
C TYR A 55 5.58 -0.32 3.72
N LYS A 56 6.84 -0.73 3.66
CA LYS A 56 7.96 -0.04 4.32
C LYS A 56 9.18 -0.08 3.42
N VAL A 57 9.95 1.00 3.40
CA VAL A 57 11.26 1.02 2.75
C VAL A 57 12.33 0.94 3.84
N HIS A 58 13.31 0.04 3.67
CA HIS A 58 14.41 -0.14 4.63
C HIS A 58 15.73 -0.31 3.87
N ASP A 59 16.72 0.53 4.18
CA ASP A 59 18.06 0.50 3.57
C ASP A 59 18.04 0.43 2.02
N ASN A 60 17.23 1.28 1.39
CA ASN A 60 16.95 1.30 -0.06
C ASN A 60 16.36 0.01 -0.64
N ASN A 61 16.07 -0.97 0.20
CA ASN A 61 15.31 -2.15 -0.18
C ASN A 61 13.83 -1.90 0.13
N LEU A 62 13.00 -2.03 -0.89
CA LEU A 62 11.56 -2.00 -0.73
C LEU A 62 11.12 -3.30 -0.03
N ILE A 63 10.69 -3.19 1.23
CA ILE A 63 10.06 -4.29 1.96
C ILE A 63 8.54 -4.15 1.79
N LEU A 64 7.99 -4.88 0.82
CA LEU A 64 6.55 -4.97 0.58
C LEU A 64 5.91 -5.91 1.58
N LEU A 65 5.26 -5.36 2.59
CA LEU A 65 4.40 -6.11 3.52
C LEU A 65 2.96 -6.08 3.01
N LEU A 66 2.66 -6.96 2.06
CA LEU A 66 1.35 -7.08 1.41
C LEU A 66 0.34 -7.73 2.37
N PHE A 67 -0.16 -6.98 3.35
CA PHE A 67 -0.94 -7.55 4.45
C PHE A 67 -2.36 -7.97 4.07
N ALA A 68 -3.05 -7.17 3.26
CA ALA A 68 -4.33 -7.55 2.65
C ALA A 68 -4.79 -6.49 1.65
N THR A 69 -5.74 -6.87 0.80
CA THR A 69 -6.46 -5.96 -0.10
C THR A 69 -7.95 -6.17 0.19
N GLY A 70 -8.63 -5.12 0.65
CA GLY A 70 -10.00 -5.19 1.18
C GLY A 70 -10.51 -3.80 1.53
N SER A 71 -11.77 -3.69 1.96
CA SER A 71 -12.33 -2.43 2.45
C SER A 71 -11.66 -1.99 3.77
N HIS A 72 -11.80 -0.72 4.17
CA HIS A 72 -11.30 -0.24 5.47
C HIS A 72 -11.81 -1.11 6.63
N SER A 73 -13.07 -1.55 6.57
CA SER A 73 -13.69 -2.48 7.53
C SER A 73 -13.08 -3.89 7.56
N ASP A 74 -12.49 -4.35 6.45
CA ASP A 74 -11.81 -5.65 6.39
C ASP A 74 -10.40 -5.59 6.99
N LEU A 75 -9.79 -4.41 7.00
CA LEU A 75 -8.39 -4.19 7.36
C LEU A 75 -8.21 -3.63 8.77
N PHE A 76 -9.19 -2.88 9.27
CA PHE A 76 -9.14 -2.20 10.56
C PHE A 76 -10.42 -2.51 11.35
N LYS A 77 -10.32 -3.45 12.30
CA LYS A 77 -11.31 -3.71 13.36
C LYS A 77 -10.83 -3.13 14.68
#